data_AF-A0A1F3XSF6-F1
#
_entry.id   AF-A0A1F3XSF6-F1
#
_cell.length_a   1.000
_cell.length_b   1.000
_cell.length_c   1.000
_cell.angle_alpha   90.00
_cell.angle_beta   90.00
_cell.angle_gamma   90.00
#
_symmetry.space_group_name_H-M   'P 1'
#
loop_
_entity.id
_entity.type
_entity.pdbx_description
1 polymer ?
#
loop_
_entity_poly.entity_id
_entity_poly.type
_entity_poly.pdbx_seq_one_letter_code
_entity_poly.pdbx_strand_id
1 'polypeptide(L)'
;MKISVRMKKFHFKYETVDKVRKGREKEAMRLLGLAQRILEDAKNRKLALEEDLRQSYARRQEFCEKADTVSPLQMEDDFIEGTKIRITQAGQAIQRASRGVEKVMKIYLHARKQVKVMDILREKHFAEYKKDVSKREQRSLDDLYVMRDRLRRVGT
;
A
#
# COMPACT_ATOMS: atom_id res chain seq x y z
N MET A 1 -32.08 6.65 44.34
CA MET A 1 -31.27 7.72 43.73
C MET A 1 -30.13 7.07 42.93
N LYS A 2 -30.26 6.95 41.60
CA LYS A 2 -29.23 6.31 40.76
C LYS A 2 -28.16 7.37 40.42
N ILE A 3 -27.03 7.35 41.11
CA ILE A 3 -25.87 8.17 40.73
C ILE A 3 -25.24 7.52 39.50
N SER A 4 -25.68 7.94 38.31
CA SER A 4 -25.05 7.52 37.06
C SER A 4 -23.80 8.38 36.85
N VAL A 5 -22.64 7.89 37.31
CA VAL A 5 -21.35 8.53 37.03
C VAL A 5 -21.05 8.36 35.54
N ARG A 6 -21.40 9.36 34.74
CA ARG A 6 -21.19 9.33 33.28
C ARG A 6 -19.70 9.47 32.98
N MET A 7 -19.02 8.34 32.83
CA MET A 7 -17.60 8.33 32.46
C MET A 7 -17.38 8.90 31.06
N LYS A 8 -16.44 9.83 30.93
CA LYS A 8 -16.03 10.39 29.62
C LYS A 8 -15.40 9.28 28.79
N LYS A 9 -15.95 9.00 27.60
CA LYS A 9 -15.41 8.02 26.65
C LYS A 9 -13.98 8.39 26.25
N PHE A 10 -13.18 7.37 25.88
CA PHE A 10 -11.84 7.59 25.34
C PHE A 10 -11.89 8.47 24.08
N HIS A 11 -11.05 9.49 24.04
CA HIS A 11 -10.88 10.36 22.89
C HIS A 11 -9.40 10.44 22.54
N PHE A 12 -9.05 10.08 21.31
CA PHE A 12 -7.67 10.12 20.86
C PHE A 12 -7.34 11.51 20.29
N LYS A 13 -6.45 12.24 20.97
CA LYS A 13 -6.06 13.62 20.61
C LYS A 13 -5.60 13.78 19.16
N TYR A 14 -5.02 12.74 18.55
CA TYR A 14 -4.49 12.79 17.18
C TYR A 14 -5.37 12.09 16.15
N GLU A 15 -6.68 11.97 16.40
CA GLU A 15 -7.61 11.28 15.50
C GLU A 15 -7.62 11.87 14.08
N THR A 16 -7.62 13.19 13.94
CA THR A 16 -7.58 13.86 12.63
C THR A 16 -6.28 13.55 11.88
N VAL A 17 -5.14 13.57 12.58
CA VAL A 17 -3.84 13.26 11.97
C VAL A 17 -3.76 11.79 11.55
N ASP A 18 -4.32 10.87 12.35
CA ASP A 18 -4.40 9.46 11.99
C ASP A 18 -5.24 9.24 10.73
N LYS A 19 -6.41 9.89 10.62
CA LYS A 19 -7.25 9.84 9.42
C LYS A 19 -6.50 10.32 8.18
N VAL A 20 -5.78 11.45 8.27
CA VAL A 20 -4.97 11.97 7.16
C VAL A 20 -3.87 10.99 6.77
N ARG A 21 -3.16 10.40 7.73
CA ARG A 21 -2.08 9.44 7.46
C ARG A 21 -2.60 8.15 6.80
N LYS A 22 -3.74 7.62 7.27
CA LYS A 22 -4.41 6.48 6.64
C LYS A 22 -4.89 6.80 5.23
N GLY A 23 -5.38 8.01 5.00
CA GLY A 23 -5.71 8.49 3.66
C GLY A 23 -4.49 8.49 2.73
N ARG A 24 -3.35 9.01 3.19
CA ARG A 24 -2.08 9.01 2.44
C ARG A 24 -1.56 7.60 2.16
N GLU A 25 -1.69 6.67 3.10
CA GLU A 25 -1.33 5.26 2.89
C GLU A 25 -2.20 4.62 1.79
N LYS A 26 -3.52 4.82 1.85
CA LYS A 26 -4.44 4.32 0.82
C LYS A 26 -4.11 4.88 -0.56
N GLU A 27 -3.85 6.19 -0.65
CA GLU A 27 -3.49 6.80 -1.92
C GLU A 27 -2.15 6.29 -2.46
N ALA A 28 -1.14 6.15 -1.60
CA ALA A 28 0.14 5.57 -2.00
C ALA A 28 -0.01 4.11 -2.46
N MET A 29 -0.89 3.33 -1.83
CA MET A 29 -1.21 1.97 -2.26
C MET A 29 -1.89 1.94 -3.63
N ARG A 30 -2.83 2.86 -3.88
CA ARG A 30 -3.48 3.01 -5.20
C ARG A 30 -2.47 3.35 -6.29
N LEU A 31 -1.57 4.30 -6.02
CA LEU A 31 -0.50 4.67 -6.94
C LEU A 31 0.47 3.51 -7.19
N LEU A 32 0.76 2.70 -6.17
CA LEU A 32 1.60 1.51 -6.33
C LEU A 32 0.96 0.50 -7.29
N GLY A 33 -0.35 0.27 -7.15
CA GLY A 33 -1.09 -0.60 -8.07
C GLY A 33 -1.07 -0.09 -9.52
N LEU A 34 -1.22 1.23 -9.73
CA LEU A 34 -1.10 1.83 -11.06
C LEU A 34 0.31 1.66 -11.64
N ALA A 35 1.36 1.90 -10.86
CA ALA A 35 2.74 1.73 -11.30
C ALA A 35 3.05 0.27 -11.66
N GLN A 36 2.53 -0.68 -10.88
CA GLN A 36 2.67 -2.12 -11.15
C GLN A 36 1.96 -2.51 -12.44
N ARG A 37 0.76 -1.99 -12.70
CA ARG A 37 0.04 -2.23 -13.95
C ARG A 37 0.83 -1.71 -15.16
N ILE A 38 1.37 -0.50 -15.09
CA ILE A 38 2.20 0.07 -16.17
C ILE A 38 3.43 -0.82 -16.45
N LEU A 39 4.08 -1.33 -15.40
CA LEU A 39 5.21 -2.24 -15.55
C LEU A 39 4.78 -3.54 -16.24
N GLU A 40 3.64 -4.10 -15.85
CA GLU A 40 3.15 -5.34 -16.43
C GLU A 40 2.74 -5.17 -17.90
N ASP A 41 2.05 -4.07 -18.23
CA ASP A 41 1.70 -3.73 -19.61
C ASP A 41 2.97 -3.58 -20.48
N ALA A 42 4.04 -2.98 -19.94
CA ALA A 42 5.32 -2.86 -20.64
C ALA A 42 6.01 -4.22 -20.88
N LYS A 43 5.94 -5.15 -19.92
CA LYS A 43 6.44 -6.51 -20.09
C LYS A 43 5.64 -7.28 -21.13
N ASN A 44 4.30 -7.21 -21.06
CA ASN A 44 3.41 -7.88 -22.01
C ASN A 44 3.67 -7.38 -23.43
N ARG A 45 3.90 -6.08 -23.61
CA ARG A 45 4.28 -5.52 -24.91
C ARG A 45 5.61 -6.06 -25.42
N LYS A 46 6.62 -6.23 -24.55
CA LYS A 46 7.90 -6.83 -24.93
C LYS A 46 7.73 -8.30 -25.33
N LEU A 47 6.94 -9.07 -24.57
CA LEU A 47 6.65 -10.46 -24.88
C LEU A 47 5.95 -10.62 -26.23
N ALA A 48 4.97 -9.75 -26.53
CA ALA A 48 4.32 -9.74 -27.85
C ALA A 48 5.32 -9.49 -28.98
N LEU A 49 6.22 -8.52 -28.83
CA LEU A 49 7.26 -8.24 -29.83
C LEU A 49 8.25 -9.40 -29.98
N GLU A 50 8.59 -10.11 -28.91
CA GLU A 50 9.46 -11.29 -28.95
C GLU A 50 8.79 -12.46 -29.67
N GLU A 51 7.47 -12.61 -29.52
CA GLU A 51 6.69 -13.59 -30.26
C GLU A 51 6.57 -13.22 -31.75
N ASP A 52 6.28 -11.95 -32.06
CA ASP A 52 6.27 -11.44 -33.45
C ASP A 52 7.63 -11.69 -34.13
N LEU A 53 8.73 -11.45 -33.42
CA LEU A 53 10.08 -11.70 -33.91
C LEU A 53 10.29 -13.18 -34.23
N ARG A 54 9.86 -14.08 -33.35
CA ARG A 54 9.96 -15.54 -33.54
C ARG A 54 9.18 -16.00 -34.77
N GLN A 55 7.95 -15.51 -34.92
CA GLN A 55 7.12 -15.82 -36.09
C GLN A 55 7.74 -15.30 -37.39
N SER A 56 8.38 -14.13 -37.34
CA SER A 56 9.05 -13.54 -38.51
C SER A 56 10.27 -14.35 -38.92
N TYR A 57 11.03 -14.89 -37.97
CA TYR A 57 12.09 -15.84 -38.27
C TYR A 57 11.57 -17.13 -38.94
N ALA A 58 10.43 -17.66 -38.47
CA ALA A 58 9.80 -18.83 -39.08
C ALA A 58 9.34 -18.53 -40.53
N ARG A 59 8.66 -17.40 -40.75
CA ARG A 59 8.24 -16.97 -42.10
C ARG A 59 9.43 -16.77 -43.04
N ARG A 60 10.50 -16.15 -42.55
CA ARG A 60 11.75 -15.98 -43.30
C ARG A 60 12.33 -17.32 -43.72
N GLN A 61 12.36 -18.31 -42.82
CA GLN A 61 12.85 -19.66 -43.14
C GLN A 61 11.98 -20.33 -44.21
N GLU A 62 10.66 -20.22 -44.11
CA GLU A 62 9.75 -20.74 -45.15
C GLU A 62 9.98 -20.09 -46.52
N PHE A 63 10.27 -18.78 -46.56
CA PHE A 63 10.63 -18.10 -47.80
C PHE A 63 11.98 -18.59 -48.35
N CYS A 64 12.98 -18.85 -47.50
CA CYS A 64 14.24 -19.47 -47.97
C CYS A 64 14.03 -20.83 -48.64
N GLU A 65 13.05 -21.62 -48.18
CA GLU A 65 12.77 -22.95 -48.70
C GLU A 65 11.90 -22.93 -49.98
N LYS A 66 11.12 -21.87 -50.20
CA LYS A 66 10.09 -21.81 -51.27
C LYS A 66 10.30 -20.71 -52.31
N ALA A 67 11.12 -19.69 -52.04
CA ALA A 67 11.11 -18.46 -52.84
C ALA A 67 12.18 -18.44 -53.95
N ASP A 68 11.74 -18.25 -55.19
CA ASP A 68 12.57 -17.87 -56.34
C ASP A 68 12.84 -16.34 -56.40
N THR A 69 12.32 -15.56 -55.45
CA THR A 69 12.34 -14.08 -55.50
C THR A 69 12.93 -13.46 -54.25
N VAL A 70 13.86 -12.51 -54.41
CA VAL A 70 14.62 -11.86 -53.31
C VAL A 70 13.78 -10.87 -52.48
N SER A 71 12.73 -10.29 -53.07
CA SER A 71 11.99 -9.17 -52.45
C SER A 71 11.24 -9.52 -51.15
N PRO A 72 10.51 -10.66 -51.03
CA PRO A 72 9.87 -11.05 -49.76
C PRO A 72 10.87 -11.31 -48.63
N LEU A 73 12.06 -11.80 -48.98
CA LEU A 73 13.12 -12.06 -48.00
C LEU A 73 13.64 -10.75 -47.39
N GLN A 74 13.87 -9.73 -48.24
CA GLN A 74 14.31 -8.40 -47.79
C GLN A 74 13.26 -7.72 -46.90
N MET A 75 11.97 -7.84 -47.23
CA MET A 75 10.91 -7.28 -46.40
C MET A 75 10.85 -7.91 -45.00
N GLU A 76 11.04 -9.23 -44.90
CA GLU A 76 11.10 -9.90 -43.59
C GLU A 76 12.38 -9.55 -42.82
N ASP A 77 13.51 -9.38 -43.50
CA ASP A 77 14.77 -8.92 -42.87
C ASP A 77 14.61 -7.52 -42.27
N ASP A 78 14.04 -6.57 -43.02
CA ASP A 78 13.75 -5.22 -42.54
C ASP A 78 12.77 -5.24 -41.34
N PHE A 79 11.75 -6.11 -41.40
CA PHE A 79 10.80 -6.29 -40.29
C PHE A 79 11.48 -6.84 -39.04
N ILE A 80 12.36 -7.84 -39.18
CA ILE A 80 13.13 -8.44 -38.09
C ILE A 80 14.02 -7.38 -37.43
N GLU A 81 14.75 -6.60 -38.21
CA GLU A 81 15.61 -5.52 -37.69
C GLU A 81 14.79 -4.46 -36.95
N GLY A 82 13.69 -3.99 -37.55
CA GLY A 82 12.79 -3.04 -36.91
C GLY A 82 12.19 -3.58 -35.60
N THR A 83 11.85 -4.88 -35.56
CA THR A 83 11.31 -5.53 -34.37
C THR A 83 12.35 -5.67 -33.25
N LYS A 84 13.61 -5.99 -33.57
CA LYS A 84 14.71 -5.98 -32.59
C LYS A 84 14.89 -4.61 -31.94
N ILE A 85 14.85 -3.53 -32.73
CA ILE A 85 14.93 -2.16 -32.19
C ILE A 85 13.77 -1.89 -31.24
N ARG A 86 12.53 -2.26 -31.62
CA ARG A 86 11.34 -2.11 -30.77
C ARG A 86 11.43 -2.91 -29.47
N ILE A 87 12.00 -4.12 -29.50
CA ILE A 87 12.24 -4.93 -28.29
C ILE A 87 13.22 -4.22 -27.34
N THR A 88 14.32 -3.68 -27.87
CA THR A 88 15.28 -2.92 -27.04
C THR A 88 14.61 -1.70 -26.41
N GLN A 89 13.79 -0.95 -27.16
CA GLN A 89 13.02 0.18 -26.63
C GLN A 89 12.01 -0.25 -25.57
N ALA A 90 11.33 -1.39 -25.76
CA ALA A 90 10.43 -1.97 -24.76
C ALA A 90 11.18 -2.37 -23.48
N GLY A 91 12.40 -2.91 -23.61
CA GLY A 91 13.29 -3.18 -22.48
C GLY A 91 13.62 -1.92 -21.67
N GLN A 92 13.94 -0.81 -22.34
CA GLN A 92 14.14 0.48 -21.67
C GLN A 92 12.86 0.99 -20.99
N ALA A 93 11.69 0.78 -21.60
CA ALA A 93 10.42 1.14 -21.00
C ALA A 93 10.14 0.34 -19.71
N ILE A 94 10.44 -0.95 -19.70
CA ILE A 94 10.36 -1.80 -18.50
C ILE A 94 11.29 -1.26 -17.41
N GLN A 95 12.53 -0.91 -17.74
CA GLN A 95 13.47 -0.33 -16.75
C GLN A 95 12.93 0.98 -16.16
N ARG A 96 12.36 1.87 -16.98
CA ARG A 96 11.74 3.11 -16.49
C ARG A 96 10.54 2.83 -15.59
N ALA A 97 9.65 1.92 -16.01
CA ALA A 97 8.48 1.53 -15.22
C ALA A 97 8.87 0.88 -13.89
N SER A 98 9.89 0.02 -13.89
CA SER A 98 10.43 -0.64 -12.69
C SER A 98 10.97 0.38 -11.69
N ARG A 99 11.76 1.37 -12.13
CA ARG A 99 12.19 2.49 -11.28
C ARG A 99 11.00 3.29 -10.73
N GLY A 100 9.95 3.45 -11.54
CA GLY A 100 8.69 4.06 -11.11
C GLY A 100 8.03 3.29 -9.95
N VAL A 101 7.91 1.97 -10.09
CA VAL A 101 7.38 1.09 -9.03
C VAL A 101 8.21 1.20 -7.76
N GLU A 102 9.54 1.15 -7.85
CA GLU A 102 10.42 1.29 -6.68
C GLU A 102 10.22 2.62 -5.95
N LYS A 103 10.11 3.72 -6.69
CA LYS A 103 9.88 5.05 -6.11
C LYS A 103 8.55 5.09 -5.35
N VAL A 104 7.48 4.59 -5.94
CA VAL A 104 6.16 4.57 -5.31
C VAL A 104 6.11 3.60 -4.13
N MET A 105 6.80 2.46 -4.21
CA MET A 105 6.94 1.51 -3.12
C MET A 105 7.58 2.18 -1.89
N LYS A 106 8.65 2.96 -2.07
CA LYS A 106 9.27 3.72 -0.98
C LYS A 106 8.29 4.70 -0.32
N ILE A 107 7.47 5.39 -1.11
CA ILE A 107 6.44 6.31 -0.62
C ILE A 107 5.38 5.54 0.20
N TYR A 108 4.90 4.41 -0.31
CA TYR A 108 3.93 3.56 0.38
C TYR A 108 4.49 3.05 1.72
N LEU A 109 5.72 2.52 1.73
CA LEU A 109 6.36 2.05 2.96
C LEU A 109 6.52 3.16 3.99
N HIS A 110 6.88 4.38 3.55
CA HIS A 110 6.93 5.53 4.43
C HIS A 110 5.55 5.86 5.02
N ALA A 111 4.51 5.92 4.18
CA ALA A 111 3.15 6.21 4.63
C ALA A 111 2.65 5.14 5.64
N ARG A 112 2.89 3.86 5.35
CA ARG A 112 2.57 2.74 6.24
C ARG A 112 3.29 2.83 7.58
N LYS A 113 4.56 3.22 7.60
CA LYS A 113 5.31 3.48 8.83
C LYS A 113 4.65 4.59 9.66
N GLN A 114 4.22 5.67 9.00
CA GLN A 114 3.55 6.79 9.69
C GLN A 114 2.21 6.38 10.32
N VAL A 115 1.44 5.50 9.67
CA VAL A 115 0.21 4.93 10.23
C VAL A 115 0.52 4.03 11.42
N LYS A 116 1.52 3.16 11.31
CA LYS A 116 1.91 2.27 12.41
C LYS A 116 2.32 3.04 13.67
N VAL A 117 3.00 4.18 13.52
CA VAL A 117 3.32 5.07 14.65
C VAL A 117 2.05 5.58 15.33
N MET A 118 1.01 5.95 14.58
CA MET A 118 -0.25 6.43 15.17
C MET A 118 -1.00 5.32 15.91
N ASP A 119 -0.96 4.09 15.40
CA ASP A 119 -1.59 2.96 16.08
C ASP A 119 -0.91 2.67 17.42
N ILE A 120 0.42 2.69 17.47
CA ILE A 120 1.19 2.54 18.72
C ILE A 120 0.86 3.69 19.70
N LEU A 121 0.79 4.93 19.22
CA LEU A 121 0.43 6.08 20.07
C LEU A 121 -0.99 5.96 20.61
N ARG A 122 -1.95 5.54 19.78
CA ARG A 122 -3.33 5.32 20.19
C ARG A 122 -3.40 4.25 21.29
N GLU A 123 -2.70 3.14 21.11
CA GLU A 123 -2.68 2.05 22.08
C GLU A 123 -2.13 2.50 23.44
N LYS A 124 -1.03 3.26 23.44
CA LYS A 124 -0.46 3.86 24.67
C LYS A 124 -1.45 4.80 25.38
N HIS A 125 -2.03 5.75 24.64
CA HIS A 125 -3.03 6.67 25.19
C HIS A 125 -4.27 5.94 25.73
N PHE A 126 -4.66 4.85 25.08
CA PHE A 126 -5.80 4.04 25.53
C PHE A 126 -5.49 3.28 26.83
N ALA A 127 -4.27 2.74 26.95
CA ALA A 127 -3.80 2.10 28.17
C ALA A 127 -3.74 3.10 29.34
N GLU A 128 -3.22 4.31 29.10
CA GLU A 128 -3.20 5.39 30.09
C GLU A 128 -4.62 5.80 30.52
N TYR A 129 -5.53 5.99 29.57
CA TYR A 129 -6.93 6.25 29.86
C TYR A 129 -7.54 5.15 30.74
N LYS A 130 -7.35 3.88 30.41
CA LYS A 130 -7.84 2.76 31.25
C LYS A 130 -7.28 2.80 32.67
N LYS A 131 -6.00 3.11 32.83
CA LYS A 131 -5.34 3.25 34.13
C LYS A 131 -5.96 4.38 34.95
N ASP A 132 -6.23 5.52 34.32
CA ASP A 132 -6.83 6.68 34.99
C ASP A 132 -8.29 6.44 35.36
N VAL A 133 -9.04 5.74 34.51
CA VAL A 133 -10.40 5.28 34.79
C VAL A 133 -10.41 4.39 36.03
N SER A 134 -9.60 3.33 36.04
CA SER A 134 -9.52 2.40 37.17
C SER A 134 -9.11 3.10 38.47
N LYS A 135 -8.15 4.04 38.42
CA LYS A 135 -7.77 4.85 39.59
C LYS A 135 -8.91 5.72 40.12
N ARG A 136 -9.72 6.31 39.24
CA ARG A 136 -10.87 7.14 39.65
C ARG A 136 -11.99 6.28 40.25
N GLU A 137 -12.27 5.14 39.65
CA GLU A 137 -13.22 4.17 40.19
C GLU A 137 -12.80 3.70 41.59
N GLN A 138 -11.52 3.32 41.75
CA GLN A 138 -10.97 2.92 43.05
C GLN A 138 -11.13 4.01 44.10
N ARG A 139 -10.72 5.26 43.79
CA ARG A 139 -10.91 6.40 44.71
C ARG A 139 -12.37 6.62 45.10
N SER A 140 -13.28 6.50 44.13
CA SER A 140 -14.72 6.66 44.38
C SER A 140 -15.25 5.57 45.31
N LEU A 141 -14.77 4.34 45.19
CA LEU A 141 -15.10 3.24 46.10
C LEU A 141 -14.55 3.49 47.50
N ASP A 142 -13.28 3.90 47.61
CA ASP A 142 -12.62 4.21 48.88
C ASP A 142 -13.36 5.33 49.63
N ASP A 143 -13.75 6.41 48.92
CA ASP A 143 -14.53 7.53 49.48
C ASP A 143 -15.89 7.06 50.01
N LEU A 144 -16.58 6.15 49.30
CA LEU A 144 -17.84 5.56 49.75
C LEU A 144 -17.65 4.71 51.02
N TYR A 145 -16.55 3.94 51.11
CA TYR A 145 -16.24 3.17 52.32
C TYR A 145 -15.98 4.09 53.52
N VAL A 146 -15.19 5.16 53.34
CA VAL A 146 -14.92 6.15 54.40
C VAL A 146 -16.20 6.85 54.84
N MET A 147 -17.05 7.26 53.90
CA MET A 147 -18.32 7.91 54.22
C MET A 147 -19.26 6.97 54.98
N ARG A 148 -19.37 5.71 54.56
CA ARG A 148 -20.17 4.68 55.25
C ARG A 148 -19.65 4.46 56.67
N ASP A 149 -18.35 4.39 56.86
CA ASP A 149 -17.74 4.17 58.17
C ASP A 149 -17.98 5.36 59.11
N ARG A 150 -17.86 6.60 58.61
CA ARG A 150 -18.24 7.80 59.37
C ARG A 150 -19.71 7.79 59.80
N LEU A 151 -20.63 7.45 58.88
CA LEU A 151 -22.05 7.38 59.21
C LEU A 151 -22.36 6.33 60.28
N ARG A 152 -21.65 5.19 60.27
CA ARG A 152 -21.77 4.17 61.33
C ARG A 152 -21.32 4.67 62.70
N ARG A 153 -20.23 5.46 62.77
CA ARG A 153 -19.68 5.98 64.03
C ARG A 153 -20.49 7.13 64.65
N VAL A 154 -21.30 7.84 63.86
CA VAL A 154 -22.15 8.95 64.33
C VAL A 154 -23.54 8.48 64.78
N GLY A 155 -23.95 7.26 64.39
CA GLY A 155 -25.23 6.65 64.76
C GLY A 155 -25.21 5.78 66.02
N THR A 156 -24.08 5.77 66.74
CA THR A 156 -23.89 5.18 68.09
C THR A 156 -23.53 6.29 69.05
#